data_AF-A0A838Q540-F1
#
_entry.id   AF-A0A838Q540-F1
#
_cell.length_a   1.000
_cell.length_b   1.000
_cell.length_c   1.000
_cell.angle_alpha   90.00
_cell.angle_beta   90.00
_cell.angle_gamma   90.00
#
_symmetry.space_group_name_H-M   'P 1'
#
loop_
_entity.id
_entity.type
_entity.pdbx_description
1 polymer ?
#
loop_
_entity_poly.entity_id
_entity_poly.type
_entity_poly.pdbx_seq_one_letter_code
_entity_poly.pdbx_strand_id
1 'polypeptide(L)'
;MSAPSGVWDPPQAAVHESYLEVPYEERGLTADNVRNRLDALLRTTNSYLIQFQQAAAQHNSTIADKIRPFIQARKQRILERRNVVASIGLPMKRRDEAPTTYTLPGIRRKPQIVMPRVTGAPFVPEPTLAEKEYEGILSIIRGMVSVMERSPTAFRHLREEDLRWHFLFQLNGQYEGRATGETFNYKGKTDILIRENDRNVFIAECKFWKGVGSLTDTIDQILDRYLHWRDTKAAILLFNRNKDFTNVIRQVPTTVAAHACFKRAAGHRGETEWKFVFRNRDDINRELILSVLAFDVPREP
;
A
#
# COMPACT_ATOMS: atom_id res chain seq x y z
N MET A 1 39.88 -9.75 -27.04
CA MET A 1 40.12 -8.35 -27.47
C MET A 1 40.28 -7.53 -26.21
N SER A 2 41.53 -7.22 -25.87
CA SER A 2 41.89 -6.50 -24.65
C SER A 2 41.67 -5.01 -24.86
N ALA A 3 40.92 -4.36 -23.97
CA ALA A 3 40.76 -2.91 -23.97
C ALA A 3 42.12 -2.24 -23.70
N PRO A 4 42.45 -1.13 -24.37
CA PRO A 4 43.69 -0.41 -24.10
C PRO A 4 43.64 0.15 -22.68
N SER A 5 44.63 -0.24 -21.86
CA SER A 5 44.89 0.32 -20.55
C SER A 5 45.42 1.75 -20.72
N GLY A 6 44.52 2.72 -20.89
CA GLY A 6 44.87 4.13 -20.78
C GLY A 6 45.33 4.39 -19.34
N VAL A 7 46.58 4.81 -19.16
CA VAL A 7 47.07 5.31 -17.89
C VAL A 7 46.25 6.56 -17.56
N TRP A 8 45.35 6.42 -16.61
CA TRP A 8 44.56 7.52 -16.08
C TRP A 8 45.46 8.31 -15.13
N ASP A 9 45.99 9.44 -15.60
CA ASP A 9 46.69 10.43 -14.78
C ASP A 9 45.75 11.60 -14.52
N PRO A 10 44.95 11.57 -13.44
CA PRO A 10 43.97 12.62 -13.19
C PRO A 10 44.70 13.91 -12.76
N PRO A 11 44.21 15.08 -13.19
CA PRO A 11 44.73 16.34 -12.67
C PRO A 11 44.64 16.34 -11.13
N GLN A 12 45.79 16.47 -10.46
CA GLN A 12 45.86 16.58 -9.01
C GLN A 12 45.49 18.00 -8.60
N ALA A 13 44.21 18.18 -8.28
CA ALA A 13 43.69 19.43 -7.72
C ALA A 13 43.12 19.16 -6.33
N ALA A 14 43.38 20.05 -5.39
CA ALA A 14 42.62 20.10 -4.16
C ALA A 14 41.27 20.78 -4.46
N VAL A 15 40.19 20.05 -4.18
CA VAL A 15 38.81 20.50 -4.43
C VAL A 15 38.29 21.12 -3.14
N HIS A 16 37.94 22.40 -3.20
CA HIS A 16 37.29 23.13 -2.11
C HIS A 16 35.85 23.50 -2.51
N GLU A 17 35.02 23.98 -1.58
CA GLU A 17 33.59 24.20 -1.83
C GLU A 17 33.30 25.18 -2.99
N SER A 18 34.17 26.17 -3.20
CA SER A 18 33.96 27.23 -4.19
C SER A 18 35.10 27.41 -5.20
N TYR A 19 36.20 26.66 -5.06
CA TYR A 19 37.36 26.78 -5.94
C TYR A 19 38.16 25.48 -6.06
N LEU A 20 38.96 25.42 -7.12
CA LEU A 20 39.94 24.38 -7.37
C LEU A 20 41.33 24.95 -7.16
N GLU A 21 42.13 24.28 -6.35
CA GLU A 21 43.53 24.64 -6.11
C GLU A 21 44.42 23.65 -6.85
N VAL A 22 45.27 24.18 -7.73
CA VAL A 22 46.19 23.37 -8.54
C VAL A 22 47.61 23.87 -8.28
N PRO A 23 48.46 23.08 -7.59
CA PRO A 23 49.85 23.48 -7.36
C PRO A 23 50.62 23.47 -8.70
N TYR A 24 51.45 24.49 -8.91
CA TYR A 24 52.28 24.63 -10.10
C TYR A 24 53.71 25.02 -9.72
N GLU A 25 54.66 24.18 -10.12
CA GLU A 25 56.10 24.39 -9.91
C GLU A 25 56.85 24.22 -11.23
N GLU A 26 57.56 25.27 -11.67
CA GLU A 26 58.41 25.19 -12.85
C GLU A 26 59.66 26.09 -12.67
N ARG A 27 60.80 25.68 -13.22
CA ARG A 27 62.09 26.38 -13.06
C ARG A 27 62.18 27.73 -13.80
N GLY A 28 61.16 28.11 -14.57
CA GLY A 28 61.08 29.36 -15.32
C GLY A 28 59.63 29.86 -15.41
N LEU A 29 59.17 30.54 -14.36
CA LEU A 29 57.85 31.18 -14.31
C LEU A 29 57.83 32.42 -15.21
N THR A 30 57.21 32.31 -16.37
CA THR A 30 56.82 33.48 -17.19
C THR A 30 55.31 33.62 -17.19
N ALA A 31 54.82 34.86 -17.31
CA ALA A 31 53.38 35.13 -17.31
C ALA A 31 52.65 34.39 -18.45
N ASP A 32 53.31 34.22 -19.59
CA ASP A 32 52.74 33.52 -20.74
C ASP A 32 52.67 32.01 -20.53
N ASN A 33 53.67 31.40 -19.87
CA ASN A 33 53.64 29.97 -19.55
C ASN A 33 52.53 29.64 -18.55
N VAL A 34 52.36 30.48 -17.51
CA VAL A 34 51.29 30.32 -16.52
C VAL A 34 49.91 30.46 -17.18
N ARG A 35 49.71 31.48 -18.03
CA ARG A 35 48.43 31.70 -18.73
C ARG A 35 48.10 30.54 -19.67
N ASN A 36 49.06 30.09 -20.48
CA ASN A 36 48.88 28.96 -21.38
C ASN A 36 48.53 27.66 -20.64
N ARG A 37 49.13 27.43 -19.46
CA ARG A 37 48.84 26.27 -18.62
C ARG A 37 47.45 26.38 -17.97
N LEU A 38 47.06 27.55 -17.48
CA LEU A 38 45.72 27.79 -16.95
C LEU A 38 44.65 27.53 -18.03
N ASP A 39 44.85 28.04 -19.24
CA ASP A 39 43.95 27.83 -20.37
C ASP A 39 43.88 26.35 -20.78
N ALA A 40 45.02 25.63 -20.70
CA ALA A 40 45.04 24.18 -20.91
C ALA A 40 44.23 23.45 -19.82
N LEU A 41 44.40 23.82 -18.55
CA LEU A 41 43.71 23.21 -17.42
C LEU A 41 42.20 23.45 -17.46
N LEU A 42 41.77 24.67 -17.78
CA LEU A 42 40.37 25.01 -17.98
C LEU A 42 39.76 24.21 -19.14
N ARG A 43 40.47 24.11 -20.27
CA ARG A 43 40.03 23.29 -21.42
C ARG A 43 39.88 21.83 -21.04
N THR A 44 40.88 21.25 -20.38
CA THR A 44 40.86 19.84 -19.96
C THR A 44 39.74 19.58 -18.94
N THR A 45 39.60 20.43 -17.93
CA THR A 45 38.54 20.30 -16.91
C THR A 45 37.15 20.39 -17.53
N ASN A 46 36.91 21.36 -18.40
CA ASN A 46 35.64 21.49 -19.12
C ASN A 46 35.37 20.28 -20.02
N SER A 47 36.41 19.74 -20.68
CA SER A 47 36.27 18.53 -21.49
C SER A 47 35.86 17.32 -20.65
N TYR A 48 36.42 17.15 -19.45
CA TYR A 48 36.04 16.08 -18.53
C TYR A 48 34.63 16.26 -17.99
N LEU A 49 34.22 17.48 -17.64
CA LEU A 49 32.85 17.75 -17.19
C LEU A 49 31.82 17.38 -18.26
N ILE A 50 32.08 17.73 -19.53
CA ILE A 50 31.23 17.34 -20.66
C ILE A 50 31.20 15.81 -20.82
N GLN A 51 32.35 15.14 -20.74
CA GLN A 51 32.43 13.68 -20.83
C GLN A 51 31.67 13.00 -19.68
N PHE A 52 31.80 13.49 -18.44
CA PHE A 52 31.07 12.96 -17.28
C PHE A 52 29.57 13.18 -17.41
N GLN A 53 29.14 14.36 -17.87
CA GLN A 53 27.73 14.64 -18.09
C GLN A 53 27.14 13.72 -19.17
N GLN A 54 27.87 13.51 -20.27
CA GLN A 54 27.46 12.58 -21.33
C GLN A 54 27.44 11.13 -20.83
N ALA A 55 28.46 10.69 -20.09
CA ALA A 55 28.52 9.35 -19.51
C ALA A 55 27.39 9.11 -18.49
N ALA A 56 27.06 10.10 -17.65
CA ALA A 56 25.95 10.04 -16.71
C ALA A 56 24.60 9.98 -17.43
N ALA A 57 24.40 10.81 -18.47
CA ALA A 57 23.19 10.79 -19.28
C ALA A 57 23.01 9.43 -20.00
N GLN A 58 24.09 8.89 -20.56
CA GLN A 58 24.10 7.58 -21.21
C GLN A 58 23.88 6.44 -20.21
N HIS A 59 24.47 6.53 -19.01
CA HIS A 59 24.21 5.56 -17.95
C HIS A 59 22.74 5.59 -17.54
N ASN A 60 22.20 6.78 -17.28
CA ASN A 60 20.80 6.97 -16.86
C ASN A 60 19.81 6.50 -17.93
N SER A 61 20.09 6.71 -19.21
CA SER A 61 19.24 6.16 -20.29
C SER A 61 19.26 4.63 -20.31
N THR A 62 20.40 4.00 -19.96
CA THR A 62 20.49 2.53 -19.88
C THR A 62 19.78 1.92 -18.67
N ILE A 63 19.48 2.70 -17.62
CA ILE A 63 18.79 2.21 -16.42
C ILE A 63 17.41 1.67 -16.79
N ALA A 64 16.66 2.40 -17.62
CA ALA A 64 15.35 1.96 -18.06
C ALA A 64 15.41 0.62 -18.79
N ASP A 65 16.37 0.46 -19.70
CA ASP A 65 16.57 -0.78 -20.47
C ASP A 65 17.10 -1.93 -19.62
N LYS A 66 17.88 -1.66 -18.58
CA LYS A 66 18.32 -2.66 -17.60
C LYS A 66 17.16 -3.12 -16.70
N ILE A 67 16.28 -2.21 -16.28
CA ILE A 67 15.14 -2.52 -15.40
C ILE A 67 14.00 -3.21 -16.15
N ARG A 68 13.75 -2.81 -17.41
CA ARG A 68 12.68 -3.34 -18.25
C ARG A 68 12.62 -4.88 -18.31
N PRO A 69 13.71 -5.64 -18.52
CA PRO A 69 13.68 -7.10 -18.52
C PRO A 69 13.32 -7.68 -17.14
N PHE A 70 13.69 -7.05 -16.03
CA PHE A 70 13.28 -7.52 -14.69
C PHE A 70 11.77 -7.34 -14.46
N ILE A 71 11.21 -6.19 -14.88
CA ILE A 71 9.77 -5.93 -14.82
C ILE A 71 9.02 -6.88 -15.75
N GLN A 72 9.52 -7.08 -16.97
CA GLN A 72 8.93 -8.01 -17.94
C GLN A 72 9.01 -9.45 -17.45
N ALA A 73 10.13 -9.90 -16.91
CA ALA A 73 10.27 -11.24 -16.32
C ALA A 73 9.33 -11.42 -15.12
N ARG A 74 9.14 -10.37 -14.29
CA ARG A 74 8.16 -10.39 -13.20
C ARG A 74 6.73 -10.48 -13.73
N LYS A 75 6.38 -9.68 -14.73
CA LYS A 75 5.07 -9.71 -15.41
C LYS A 75 4.83 -11.08 -16.04
N GLN A 76 5.83 -11.64 -16.71
CA GLN A 76 5.76 -12.93 -17.37
C GLN A 76 5.59 -14.07 -16.36
N ARG A 77 6.34 -14.08 -15.25
CA ARG A 77 6.11 -15.04 -14.14
C ARG A 77 4.71 -14.94 -13.55
N ILE A 78 4.15 -13.73 -13.44
CA ILE A 78 2.77 -13.52 -12.96
C ILE A 78 1.75 -14.04 -13.99
N LEU A 79 1.99 -13.80 -15.29
CA LEU A 79 1.16 -14.31 -16.37
C LEU A 79 1.24 -15.83 -16.50
N GLU A 80 2.42 -16.42 -16.38
CA GLU A 80 2.63 -17.86 -16.35
C GLU A 80 1.94 -18.49 -15.16
N ARG A 81 2.05 -17.91 -13.96
CA ARG A 81 1.29 -18.37 -12.78
C ARG A 81 -0.22 -18.22 -12.97
N ARG A 82 -0.68 -17.18 -13.66
CA ARG A 82 -2.10 -17.03 -14.04
C ARG A 82 -2.54 -18.07 -15.08
N ASN A 83 -1.68 -18.42 -16.03
CA ASN A 83 -1.96 -19.44 -17.04
C ASN A 83 -1.90 -20.87 -16.45
N VAL A 84 -1.10 -21.11 -15.40
CA VAL A 84 -1.15 -22.35 -14.60
C VAL A 84 -2.43 -22.43 -13.77
N VAL A 85 -2.94 -21.28 -13.30
CA VAL A 85 -4.28 -21.19 -12.69
C VAL A 85 -5.41 -21.32 -13.73
N ALA A 86 -5.14 -21.05 -15.02
CA ALA A 86 -6.09 -21.24 -16.12
C ALA A 86 -6.06 -22.66 -16.72
N SER A 87 -4.95 -23.40 -16.57
CA SER A 87 -4.83 -24.81 -17.00
C SER A 87 -5.26 -25.82 -15.93
N ILE A 88 -5.44 -25.38 -14.68
CA ILE A 88 -6.37 -26.02 -13.74
C ILE A 88 -7.77 -25.64 -14.25
N GLY A 89 -8.31 -26.48 -15.14
CA GLY A 89 -9.56 -26.28 -15.88
C GLY A 89 -10.78 -26.07 -14.98
N LEU A 90 -10.91 -24.89 -14.40
CA LEU A 90 -12.12 -24.39 -13.79
C LEU A 90 -12.60 -23.20 -14.62
N PRO A 91 -13.51 -23.43 -15.59
CA PRO A 91 -14.11 -22.35 -16.35
C PRO A 91 -14.93 -21.47 -15.39
N MET A 92 -14.51 -20.22 -15.20
CA MET A 92 -15.33 -19.20 -14.54
C MET A 92 -16.52 -18.85 -15.44
N LYS A 93 -17.64 -19.57 -15.29
CA LYS A 93 -18.92 -19.18 -15.90
C LYS A 93 -19.67 -18.23 -14.96
N ARG A 94 -20.02 -17.04 -15.47
CA ARG A 94 -21.17 -16.27 -14.97
C ARG A 94 -22.41 -17.14 -15.19
N ARG A 95 -23.30 -17.27 -14.20
CA ARG A 95 -24.42 -18.22 -14.28
C ARG A 95 -25.69 -17.59 -14.82
N ASP A 96 -26.19 -18.18 -15.90
CA ASP A 96 -27.62 -18.32 -16.20
C ASP A 96 -28.14 -19.57 -15.45
N GLU A 97 -29.15 -19.37 -14.61
CA GLU A 97 -30.11 -20.34 -14.03
C GLU A 97 -29.63 -21.49 -13.08
N ALA A 98 -30.30 -21.58 -11.92
CA ALA A 98 -30.14 -22.53 -10.79
C ALA A 98 -30.87 -23.87 -11.05
N PRO A 99 -30.64 -25.02 -10.34
CA PRO A 99 -30.68 -25.17 -8.87
C PRO A 99 -29.80 -26.30 -8.21
N THR A 100 -29.90 -26.38 -6.85
CA THR A 100 -29.71 -27.50 -5.86
C THR A 100 -28.62 -28.58 -6.07
N THR A 101 -27.76 -28.94 -5.09
CA THR A 101 -28.07 -29.78 -3.90
C THR A 101 -26.80 -30.01 -3.02
N TYR A 102 -27.00 -30.30 -1.72
CA TYR A 102 -26.33 -31.33 -0.87
C TYR A 102 -24.98 -31.11 -0.13
N THR A 103 -25.13 -30.75 1.16
CA THR A 103 -24.55 -31.31 2.42
C THR A 103 -23.08 -31.19 2.89
N LEU A 104 -22.97 -30.92 4.19
CA LEU A 104 -21.83 -30.96 5.11
C LEU A 104 -21.55 -32.38 5.66
N PRO A 105 -20.30 -32.68 6.11
CA PRO A 105 -20.13 -32.90 7.55
C PRO A 105 -18.76 -32.51 8.17
N GLY A 106 -18.79 -32.05 9.43
CA GLY A 106 -17.92 -32.56 10.52
C GLY A 106 -16.63 -31.81 10.87
N ILE A 107 -16.68 -30.91 11.87
CA ILE A 107 -15.50 -30.37 12.58
C ILE A 107 -15.55 -30.77 14.06
N ARG A 108 -14.49 -31.40 14.57
CA ARG A 108 -14.00 -31.21 15.96
C ARG A 108 -12.46 -31.32 15.99
N ARG A 109 -11.76 -30.21 16.29
CA ARG A 109 -10.34 -30.19 16.68
C ARG A 109 -10.22 -29.66 18.10
N LYS A 110 -9.46 -30.34 18.97
CA LYS A 110 -8.96 -29.79 20.24
C LYS A 110 -7.58 -29.16 19.95
N PRO A 111 -7.30 -27.90 20.35
CA PRO A 111 -5.96 -27.34 20.20
C PRO A 111 -5.06 -27.78 21.36
N GLN A 112 -3.91 -28.38 21.04
CA GLN A 112 -2.76 -28.43 21.95
C GLN A 112 -1.93 -27.17 21.75
N ILE A 113 -1.64 -26.47 22.85
CA ILE A 113 -0.74 -25.31 22.88
C ILE A 113 0.70 -25.84 23.00
N VAL A 114 1.55 -25.52 22.02
CA VAL A 114 3.01 -25.70 22.12
C VAL A 114 3.66 -24.35 21.86
N MET A 115 4.58 -23.94 22.74
CA MET A 115 5.30 -22.67 22.65
C MET A 115 6.27 -22.67 21.45
N PRO A 116 6.48 -21.55 20.72
CA PRO A 116 7.33 -21.56 19.55
C PRO A 116 8.81 -21.53 19.94
N ARG A 117 9.54 -22.61 19.61
CA ARG A 117 10.98 -22.56 19.37
C ARG A 117 11.23 -21.98 17.99
N VAL A 118 12.14 -21.02 17.89
CA VAL A 118 12.61 -20.43 16.64
C VAL A 118 13.27 -21.54 15.79
N THR A 119 12.67 -21.86 14.65
CA THR A 119 13.23 -22.80 13.66
C THR A 119 13.31 -22.11 12.29
N GLY A 120 14.48 -22.23 11.64
CA GLY A 120 14.76 -21.71 10.30
C GLY A 120 14.06 -22.49 9.19
N ALA A 121 12.72 -22.44 9.17
CA ALA A 121 11.93 -22.95 8.06
C ALA A 121 12.01 -22.01 6.83
N PRO A 122 12.01 -22.55 5.59
CA PRO A 122 11.99 -21.74 4.38
C PRO A 122 10.73 -20.86 4.35
N PHE A 123 10.92 -19.59 3.97
CA PHE A 123 9.88 -18.56 3.90
C PHE A 123 8.70 -19.02 3.02
N VAL A 124 7.59 -19.39 3.65
CA VAL A 124 6.30 -19.57 3.00
C VAL A 124 5.64 -18.20 2.92
N PRO A 125 5.41 -17.62 1.72
CA PRO A 125 4.69 -16.36 1.60
C PRO A 125 3.30 -16.53 2.22
N GLU A 126 3.04 -15.78 3.27
CA GLU A 126 1.74 -15.78 3.96
C GLU A 126 0.69 -15.08 3.08
N PRO A 127 -0.59 -15.48 3.16
CA PRO A 127 -1.65 -14.86 2.38
C PRO A 127 -1.73 -13.37 2.73
N THR A 128 -1.59 -12.51 1.71
CA THR A 128 -1.71 -11.05 1.81
C THR A 128 -2.72 -10.61 0.77
N LEU A 129 -3.61 -9.69 1.16
CA LEU A 129 -4.58 -9.15 0.21
C LEU A 129 -3.84 -8.27 -0.81
N ALA A 130 -3.98 -8.60 -2.10
CA ALA A 130 -3.37 -7.80 -3.15
C ALA A 130 -3.97 -6.39 -3.18
N GLU A 131 -3.17 -5.35 -3.49
CA GLU A 131 -3.66 -3.96 -3.55
C GLU A 131 -4.85 -3.81 -4.53
N LYS A 132 -4.84 -4.56 -5.64
CA LYS A 132 -5.94 -4.57 -6.61
C LYS A 132 -7.24 -5.10 -5.99
N GLU A 133 -7.16 -6.14 -5.16
CA GLU A 133 -8.34 -6.72 -4.49
C GLU A 133 -8.84 -5.76 -3.42
N TYR A 134 -7.94 -5.16 -2.65
CA TYR A 134 -8.27 -4.12 -1.68
C TYR A 134 -9.01 -2.94 -2.30
N GLU A 135 -8.49 -2.38 -3.41
CA GLU A 135 -9.19 -1.30 -4.11
C GLU A 135 -10.52 -1.77 -4.73
N GLY A 136 -10.62 -3.04 -5.13
CA GLY A 136 -11.88 -3.66 -5.56
C GLY A 136 -12.93 -3.63 -4.45
N ILE A 137 -12.55 -4.04 -3.23
CA ILE A 137 -13.41 -4.02 -2.05
C ILE A 137 -13.86 -2.58 -1.73
N LEU A 138 -12.91 -1.64 -1.70
CA LEU A 138 -13.23 -0.23 -1.49
C LEU A 138 -14.15 0.31 -2.59
N SER A 139 -13.99 -0.13 -3.84
CA SER A 139 -14.89 0.25 -4.93
C SER A 139 -16.33 -0.24 -4.73
N ILE A 140 -16.53 -1.45 -4.21
CA ILE A 140 -17.87 -1.97 -3.88
C ILE A 140 -18.49 -1.15 -2.74
N ILE A 141 -17.71 -0.88 -1.69
CA ILE A 141 -18.13 -0.05 -0.56
C ILE A 141 -18.56 1.35 -1.04
N ARG A 142 -17.76 2.00 -1.90
CA ARG A 142 -18.11 3.30 -2.51
C ARG A 142 -19.43 3.24 -3.27
N GLY A 143 -19.68 2.17 -4.01
CA GLY A 143 -20.94 1.98 -4.75
C GLY A 143 -22.17 2.00 -3.83
N MET A 144 -22.05 1.46 -2.62
CA MET A 144 -23.12 1.47 -1.62
C MET A 144 -23.47 2.88 -1.12
N VAL A 145 -22.47 3.77 -1.03
CA VAL A 145 -22.66 5.17 -0.62
C VAL A 145 -23.63 5.88 -1.55
N SER A 146 -23.43 5.72 -2.85
CA SER A 146 -24.31 6.30 -3.87
C SER A 146 -25.76 5.82 -3.73
N VAL A 147 -25.99 4.61 -3.21
CA VAL A 147 -27.33 4.09 -2.92
C VAL A 147 -27.91 4.75 -1.67
N MET A 148 -27.10 4.93 -0.63
CA MET A 148 -27.50 5.61 0.61
C MET A 148 -27.86 7.09 0.37
N GLU A 149 -27.08 7.78 -0.46
CA GLU A 149 -27.34 9.17 -0.86
C GLU A 149 -28.62 9.33 -1.69
N ARG A 150 -28.95 8.33 -2.53
CA ARG A 150 -30.17 8.34 -3.37
C ARG A 150 -31.43 7.98 -2.60
N SER A 151 -31.31 7.13 -1.58
CA SER A 151 -32.46 6.64 -0.80
C SER A 151 -32.31 6.93 0.69
N PRO A 152 -32.15 8.20 1.09
CA PRO A 152 -31.77 8.57 2.44
C PRO A 152 -32.76 8.07 3.52
N THR A 153 -34.06 8.11 3.24
CA THR A 153 -35.10 7.67 4.16
C THR A 153 -34.99 6.19 4.54
N ALA A 154 -34.49 5.34 3.65
CA ALA A 154 -34.34 3.90 3.90
C ALA A 154 -33.24 3.58 4.92
N PHE A 155 -32.26 4.47 5.10
CA PHE A 155 -31.10 4.23 5.98
C PHE A 155 -31.19 4.98 7.32
N ARG A 156 -32.22 5.80 7.49
CA ARG A 156 -32.40 6.70 8.65
C ARG A 156 -32.40 5.97 10.00
N HIS A 157 -33.06 4.84 10.11
CA HIS A 157 -33.23 4.10 11.37
C HIS A 157 -32.17 3.01 11.59
N LEU A 158 -31.26 2.82 10.64
CA LEU A 158 -30.31 1.71 10.66
C LEU A 158 -29.14 1.97 11.61
N ARG A 159 -28.88 1.05 12.52
CA ARG A 159 -27.72 1.10 13.43
C ARG A 159 -26.47 0.61 12.71
N GLU A 160 -25.31 0.71 13.36
CA GLU A 160 -24.03 0.23 12.81
C GLU A 160 -24.11 -1.25 12.41
N GLU A 161 -24.79 -2.06 13.24
CA GLU A 161 -25.04 -3.49 13.00
C GLU A 161 -25.87 -3.73 11.73
N ASP A 162 -26.84 -2.86 11.46
CA ASP A 162 -27.76 -2.97 10.32
C ASP A 162 -27.07 -2.50 9.03
N LEU A 163 -26.32 -1.39 9.09
CA LEU A 163 -25.48 -0.91 7.98
C LEU A 163 -24.43 -1.95 7.61
N ARG A 164 -23.78 -2.59 8.58
CA ARG A 164 -22.85 -3.69 8.36
C ARG A 164 -23.48 -4.78 7.50
N TRP A 165 -24.72 -5.20 7.80
CA TRP A 165 -25.40 -6.21 7.00
C TRP A 165 -25.56 -5.79 5.54
N HIS A 166 -25.94 -4.53 5.28
CA HIS A 166 -26.04 -4.04 3.90
C HIS A 166 -24.70 -4.09 3.15
N PHE A 167 -23.60 -3.65 3.76
CA PHE A 167 -22.27 -3.77 3.16
C PHE A 167 -21.86 -5.22 2.98
N LEU A 168 -22.13 -6.09 3.96
CA LEU A 168 -21.80 -7.51 3.91
C LEU A 168 -22.52 -8.21 2.74
N PHE A 169 -23.82 -7.97 2.57
CA PHE A 169 -24.59 -8.55 1.48
C PHE A 169 -24.10 -8.07 0.11
N GLN A 170 -23.80 -6.78 -0.04
CA GLN A 170 -23.27 -6.26 -1.30
C GLN A 170 -21.87 -6.79 -1.62
N LEU A 171 -21.00 -6.85 -0.62
CA LEU A 171 -19.66 -7.42 -0.74
C LEU A 171 -19.75 -8.89 -1.13
N ASN A 172 -20.53 -9.71 -0.42
CA ASN A 172 -20.70 -11.12 -0.77
C ASN A 172 -21.42 -11.32 -2.12
N GLY A 173 -22.33 -10.44 -2.52
CA GLY A 173 -23.02 -10.51 -3.81
C GLY A 173 -22.13 -10.16 -5.02
N GLN A 174 -21.13 -9.31 -4.82
CA GLN A 174 -20.21 -8.89 -5.88
C GLN A 174 -18.84 -9.58 -5.82
N TYR A 175 -18.54 -10.28 -4.72
CA TYR A 175 -17.23 -10.85 -4.43
C TYR A 175 -17.36 -12.31 -3.97
N GLU A 176 -17.30 -13.25 -4.91
CA GLU A 176 -17.13 -14.67 -4.60
C GLU A 176 -15.63 -15.04 -4.58
N GLY A 177 -15.11 -15.34 -3.38
CA GLY A 177 -13.84 -16.00 -3.14
C GLY A 177 -14.03 -17.48 -2.87
N ARG A 178 -13.09 -18.30 -3.34
CA ARG A 178 -13.14 -19.76 -3.40
C ARG A 178 -13.39 -20.43 -2.04
N ALA A 179 -14.32 -21.38 -2.03
CA ALA A 179 -14.62 -22.36 -0.98
C ALA A 179 -15.61 -21.91 0.12
N THR A 180 -16.78 -22.56 0.10
CA THR A 180 -17.68 -22.81 1.23
C THR A 180 -18.20 -21.59 1.99
N GLY A 181 -19.25 -20.95 1.48
CA GLY A 181 -20.02 -19.95 2.22
C GLY A 181 -19.32 -18.59 2.33
N GLU A 182 -20.12 -17.52 2.25
CA GLU A 182 -19.79 -16.11 2.54
C GLU A 182 -18.29 -15.76 2.68
N THR A 183 -17.68 -15.24 1.61
CA THR A 183 -16.27 -14.76 1.58
C THR A 183 -15.99 -13.72 2.64
N PHE A 184 -16.95 -12.81 2.83
CA PHE A 184 -16.97 -11.86 3.90
C PHE A 184 -17.79 -12.41 5.05
N ASN A 185 -17.17 -12.43 6.22
CA ASN A 185 -17.77 -12.79 7.48
C ASN A 185 -17.85 -11.56 8.38
N TYR A 186 -18.49 -11.68 9.54
CA TYR A 186 -18.40 -10.69 10.60
C TYR A 186 -17.92 -11.36 11.89
N LYS A 187 -17.19 -10.64 12.74
CA LYS A 187 -16.84 -11.06 14.10
C LYS A 187 -17.16 -9.92 15.03
N GLY A 188 -17.94 -10.17 16.08
CA GLY A 188 -18.49 -9.08 16.89
C GLY A 188 -19.74 -8.48 16.23
N LYS A 189 -19.97 -7.18 16.46
CA LYS A 189 -21.23 -6.52 16.09
C LYS A 189 -21.14 -5.71 14.78
N THR A 190 -19.97 -5.17 14.49
CA THR A 190 -19.78 -4.07 13.53
C THR A 190 -18.67 -4.34 12.51
N ASP A 191 -17.88 -5.38 12.72
CA ASP A 191 -16.72 -5.74 11.91
C ASP A 191 -17.14 -6.57 10.68
N ILE A 192 -16.52 -6.33 9.52
CA ILE A 192 -16.60 -7.12 8.29
C ILE A 192 -15.20 -7.65 8.01
N LEU A 193 -15.06 -8.95 7.72
CA LEU A 193 -13.78 -9.64 7.64
C LEU A 193 -13.69 -10.49 6.39
N ILE A 194 -12.52 -10.51 5.73
CA ILE A 194 -12.17 -11.57 4.79
C ILE A 194 -11.21 -12.51 5.48
N ARG A 195 -11.48 -13.82 5.34
CA ARG A 195 -10.63 -14.88 5.89
C ARG A 195 -10.03 -15.75 4.79
N GLU A 196 -8.74 -16.02 4.89
CA GLU A 196 -8.04 -16.98 4.05
C GLU A 196 -7.21 -17.92 4.94
N ASN A 197 -7.43 -19.23 4.86
CA ASN A 197 -6.76 -20.24 5.69
C ASN A 197 -6.83 -19.95 7.21
N ASP A 198 -8.03 -19.63 7.72
CA ASP A 198 -8.30 -19.22 9.11
C ASP A 198 -7.65 -17.89 9.55
N ARG A 199 -7.12 -17.09 8.62
CA ARG A 199 -6.45 -15.81 8.90
C ARG A 199 -7.24 -14.63 8.35
N ASN A 200 -7.34 -13.54 9.11
CA ASN A 200 -7.97 -12.31 8.64
C ASN A 200 -7.00 -11.57 7.70
N VAL A 201 -7.38 -11.40 6.44
CA VAL A 201 -6.58 -10.66 5.43
C VAL A 201 -7.12 -9.26 5.15
N PHE A 202 -8.37 -9.00 5.56
CA PHE A 202 -9.02 -7.71 5.50
C PHE A 202 -9.97 -7.54 6.67
N ILE A 203 -10.09 -6.30 7.14
CA ILE A 203 -11.12 -5.89 8.10
C ILE A 203 -11.75 -4.56 7.67
N ALA A 204 -13.06 -4.42 7.82
CA ALA A 204 -13.72 -3.13 7.83
C ALA A 204 -14.56 -2.98 9.11
N GLU A 205 -14.44 -1.85 9.79
CA GLU A 205 -15.26 -1.53 10.96
C GLU A 205 -16.34 -0.50 10.60
N CYS A 206 -17.60 -0.81 10.88
CA CYS A 206 -18.70 0.13 10.77
C CYS A 206 -18.82 0.98 12.04
N LYS A 207 -18.78 2.31 11.92
CA LYS A 207 -18.80 3.20 13.10
C LYS A 207 -19.57 4.49 12.85
N PHE A 208 -20.49 4.87 13.74
CA PHE A 208 -21.03 6.22 13.75
C PHE A 208 -20.05 7.19 14.39
N TRP A 209 -19.83 8.32 13.73
CA TRP A 209 -19.06 9.42 14.28
C TRP A 209 -19.78 10.03 15.49
N LYS A 210 -19.13 9.97 16.65
CA LYS A 210 -19.55 10.64 17.90
C LYS A 210 -18.55 11.70 18.38
N GLY A 211 -17.55 12.01 17.55
CA GLY A 211 -16.42 12.88 17.87
C GLY A 211 -15.07 12.18 17.73
N VAL A 212 -14.00 12.95 17.91
CA VAL A 212 -12.59 12.53 17.76
C VAL A 212 -12.27 11.25 18.55
N GLY A 213 -12.69 11.18 19.83
CA GLY A 213 -12.44 10.02 20.69
C GLY A 213 -12.99 8.71 20.12
N SER A 214 -14.20 8.75 19.52
CA SER A 214 -14.80 7.57 18.90
C SER A 214 -13.98 7.02 17.73
N LEU A 215 -13.30 7.88 16.98
CA LEU A 215 -12.43 7.45 15.88
C LEU A 215 -11.13 6.87 16.42
N THR A 216 -10.51 7.52 17.41
CA THR A 216 -9.32 7.01 18.10
C THR A 216 -9.56 5.62 18.69
N ASP A 217 -10.65 5.44 19.45
CA ASP A 217 -11.01 4.15 20.05
C ASP A 217 -11.21 3.06 18.99
N THR A 218 -11.72 3.43 17.81
CA THR A 218 -11.94 2.48 16.71
C THR A 218 -10.62 2.07 16.05
N ILE A 219 -9.69 3.02 15.90
CA ILE A 219 -8.33 2.73 15.43
C ILE A 219 -7.64 1.82 16.43
N ASP A 220 -7.72 2.12 17.72
CA ASP A 220 -7.18 1.27 18.79
C ASP A 220 -7.78 -0.14 18.76
N GLN A 221 -9.10 -0.28 18.58
CA GLN A 221 -9.76 -1.57 18.43
C GLN A 221 -9.20 -2.37 17.24
N ILE A 222 -9.02 -1.73 16.08
CA ILE A 222 -8.46 -2.39 14.89
C ILE A 222 -7.02 -2.83 15.14
N LEU A 223 -6.23 -1.94 15.75
CA LEU A 223 -4.84 -2.21 16.08
C LEU A 223 -4.74 -3.37 17.09
N ASP A 224 -5.48 -3.33 18.19
CA ASP A 224 -5.37 -4.31 19.28
C ASP A 224 -5.92 -5.69 18.91
N ARG A 225 -7.05 -5.76 18.21
CA ARG A 225 -7.71 -7.04 17.94
C ARG A 225 -7.11 -7.79 16.77
N TYR A 226 -6.44 -7.08 15.85
CA TYR A 226 -6.16 -7.62 14.53
C TYR A 226 -4.72 -7.39 14.02
N LEU A 227 -3.85 -6.67 14.74
CA LEU A 227 -2.43 -6.53 14.37
C LEU A 227 -1.54 -7.73 14.73
N HIS A 228 -2.06 -8.80 15.34
CA HIS A 228 -1.24 -9.96 15.65
C HIS A 228 -0.65 -10.67 14.40
N TRP A 229 -0.97 -10.21 13.18
CA TRP A 229 -0.58 -10.85 11.93
C TRP A 229 -0.03 -9.87 10.86
N ARG A 230 0.68 -10.41 9.86
CA ARG A 230 1.50 -9.67 8.87
C ARG A 230 0.64 -8.96 7.80
N ASP A 231 1.08 -7.77 7.34
CA ASP A 231 0.53 -6.95 6.23
C ASP A 231 -1.00 -6.93 6.10
N THR A 232 -1.67 -6.35 7.10
CA THR A 232 -3.14 -6.24 7.11
C THR A 232 -3.59 -4.94 6.47
N LYS A 233 -4.64 -5.02 5.66
CA LYS A 233 -5.35 -3.86 5.13
C LYS A 233 -6.69 -3.74 5.84
N ALA A 234 -7.01 -2.54 6.31
CA ALA A 234 -8.17 -2.26 7.12
C ALA A 234 -8.97 -1.09 6.55
N ALA A 235 -10.27 -1.06 6.81
CA ALA A 235 -11.13 0.06 6.52
C ALA A 235 -11.93 0.49 7.77
N ILE A 236 -12.21 1.78 7.91
CA ILE A 236 -13.24 2.30 8.82
C ILE A 236 -14.31 2.93 7.94
N LEU A 237 -15.54 2.45 8.08
CA LEU A 237 -16.73 3.00 7.46
C LEU A 237 -17.38 3.94 8.48
N LEU A 238 -17.04 5.22 8.38
CA LEU A 238 -17.41 6.24 9.34
C LEU A 238 -18.70 6.94 8.92
N PHE A 239 -19.79 6.62 9.58
CA PHE A 239 -21.10 7.19 9.32
C PHE A 239 -21.31 8.46 10.14
N ASN A 240 -21.50 9.57 9.48
CA ASN A 240 -21.87 10.82 10.11
C ASN A 240 -23.40 10.95 10.13
N ARG A 241 -23.98 11.16 11.30
CA ARG A 241 -25.35 11.68 11.42
C ARG A 241 -25.34 13.13 11.90
N ASN A 242 -24.20 13.81 11.95
CA ASN A 242 -24.13 15.20 12.38
C ASN A 242 -24.49 16.17 11.25
N LYS A 243 -25.12 17.31 11.58
CA LYS A 243 -25.45 18.35 10.57
C LYS A 243 -24.21 18.92 9.89
N ASP A 244 -23.05 18.78 10.52
CA ASP A 244 -21.79 19.37 10.08
C ASP A 244 -20.81 18.28 9.60
N PHE A 245 -21.11 17.71 8.43
CA PHE A 245 -20.25 16.70 7.81
C PHE A 245 -18.89 17.27 7.40
N THR A 246 -18.84 18.54 6.99
CA THR A 246 -17.61 19.26 6.64
C THR A 246 -16.63 19.30 7.80
N ASN A 247 -17.10 19.51 9.02
CA ASN A 247 -16.25 19.47 10.21
C ASN A 247 -15.72 18.05 10.49
N VAL A 248 -16.53 17.01 10.27
CA VAL A 248 -16.06 15.61 10.36
C VAL A 248 -14.93 15.36 9.34
N ILE A 249 -15.12 15.77 8.09
CA ILE A 249 -14.13 15.67 7.02
C ILE A 249 -12.80 16.33 7.42
N ARG A 250 -12.83 17.51 8.04
CA ARG A 250 -11.62 18.21 8.51
C ARG A 250 -10.97 17.54 9.71
N GLN A 251 -11.76 16.97 10.62
CA GLN A 251 -11.25 16.36 11.84
C GLN A 251 -10.63 14.98 11.63
N VAL A 252 -11.11 14.19 10.66
CA VAL A 252 -10.63 12.81 10.44
C VAL A 252 -9.11 12.74 10.22
N PRO A 253 -8.49 13.49 9.27
CA PRO A 253 -7.05 13.41 9.04
C PRO A 253 -6.23 13.86 10.26
N THR A 254 -6.68 14.92 10.92
CA THR A 254 -6.01 15.47 12.11
C THR A 254 -6.06 14.48 13.27
N THR A 255 -7.20 13.83 13.47
CA THR A 255 -7.41 12.80 14.51
C THR A 255 -6.51 11.59 14.25
N VAL A 256 -6.48 11.10 13.01
CA VAL A 256 -5.66 9.96 12.62
C VAL A 256 -4.17 10.27 12.77
N ALA A 257 -3.73 11.46 12.34
CA ALA A 257 -2.32 11.86 12.42
C ALA A 257 -1.83 12.02 13.87
N ALA A 258 -2.72 12.34 14.81
CA ALA A 258 -2.39 12.46 16.24
C ALA A 258 -2.23 11.10 16.95
N HIS A 259 -2.58 9.99 16.29
CA HIS A 259 -2.54 8.66 16.89
C HIS A 259 -1.08 8.16 17.08
N ALA A 260 -0.75 7.55 18.23
CA ALA A 260 0.62 7.14 18.57
C ALA A 260 1.26 6.11 17.61
N CYS A 261 0.43 5.31 16.94
CA CYS A 261 0.85 4.33 15.92
C CYS A 261 0.82 4.87 14.49
N PHE A 262 0.45 6.13 14.27
CA PHE A 262 0.46 6.75 12.95
C PHE A 262 1.90 6.86 12.42
N LYS A 263 2.09 6.56 11.13
CA LYS A 263 3.39 6.67 10.46
C LYS A 263 3.38 7.73 9.36
N ARG A 264 2.39 7.68 8.46
CA ARG A 264 2.23 8.65 7.37
C ARG A 264 0.85 8.60 6.73
N ALA A 265 0.47 9.67 6.05
CA ALA A 265 -0.60 9.64 5.06
C ALA A 265 -0.10 8.95 3.77
N ALA A 266 -0.96 8.16 3.15
CA ALA A 266 -0.68 7.43 1.91
C ALA A 266 -1.53 7.90 0.71
N GLY A 267 -2.50 8.79 0.94
CA GLY A 267 -3.29 9.42 -0.11
C GLY A 267 -4.70 9.73 0.36
N HIS A 268 -5.48 10.33 -0.53
CA HIS A 268 -6.90 10.56 -0.37
C HIS A 268 -7.59 10.40 -1.73
N ARG A 269 -8.90 10.15 -1.71
CA ARG A 269 -9.74 10.11 -2.90
C ARG A 269 -10.97 10.98 -2.62
N GLY A 270 -11.10 12.07 -3.38
CA GLY A 270 -12.13 13.05 -3.10
C GLY A 270 -11.98 13.63 -1.68
N GLU A 271 -13.07 14.10 -1.10
CA GLU A 271 -13.06 14.77 0.20
C GLU A 271 -13.36 13.84 1.38
N THR A 272 -13.83 12.61 1.12
CA THR A 272 -14.40 11.73 2.14
C THR A 272 -13.66 10.41 2.34
N GLU A 273 -12.56 10.19 1.61
CA GLU A 273 -11.76 8.98 1.72
C GLU A 273 -10.28 9.30 1.89
N TRP A 274 -9.68 8.72 2.93
CA TRP A 274 -8.26 8.87 3.23
C TRP A 274 -7.61 7.51 3.43
N LYS A 275 -6.36 7.40 3.00
CA LYS A 275 -5.51 6.23 3.22
C LYS A 275 -4.34 6.62 4.10
N PHE A 276 -4.10 5.85 5.15
CA PHE A 276 -3.07 6.06 6.14
C PHE A 276 -2.26 4.80 6.35
N VAL A 277 -1.05 4.97 6.87
CA VAL A 277 -0.20 3.85 7.26
C VAL A 277 0.14 3.95 8.74
N PHE A 278 -0.09 2.85 9.44
CA PHE A 278 0.18 2.68 10.85
C PHE A 278 1.31 1.69 11.05
N ARG A 279 2.15 1.92 12.07
CA ARG A 279 3.06 0.90 12.57
C ARG A 279 2.30 -0.09 13.46
N ASN A 280 2.75 -1.33 13.49
CA ASN A 280 2.29 -2.28 14.50
C ASN A 280 2.83 -1.88 15.90
N ARG A 281 2.05 -2.14 16.95
CA ARG A 281 2.44 -1.88 18.35
C ARG A 281 3.58 -2.80 18.80
N ASP A 282 3.55 -4.06 18.37
CA ASP A 282 4.47 -5.11 18.81
C ASP A 282 5.69 -5.28 17.88
N ASP A 283 5.61 -4.78 16.64
CA ASP A 283 6.70 -4.89 15.64
C ASP A 283 6.77 -3.65 14.73
N ILE A 284 7.69 -2.73 15.04
CA ILE A 284 7.81 -1.44 14.32
C ILE A 284 8.11 -1.56 12.82
N ASN A 285 8.62 -2.73 12.37
CA ASN A 285 8.90 -2.97 10.96
C ASN A 285 7.66 -3.39 10.17
N ARG A 286 6.52 -3.62 10.86
CA ARG A 286 5.25 -3.99 10.22
C ARG A 286 4.35 -2.79 10.06
N GLU A 287 3.72 -2.73 8.89
CA GLU A 287 2.79 -1.68 8.53
C GLU A 287 1.36 -2.23 8.35
N LEU A 288 0.38 -1.43 8.76
CA LEU A 288 -1.03 -1.61 8.48
C LEU A 288 -1.47 -0.47 7.56
N ILE A 289 -2.14 -0.80 6.46
CA ILE A 289 -2.80 0.20 5.62
C ILE A 289 -4.24 0.36 6.12
N LEU A 290 -4.61 1.57 6.52
CA LEU A 290 -5.96 1.90 6.97
C LEU A 290 -6.60 2.89 6.00
N SER A 291 -7.72 2.51 5.37
CA SER A 291 -8.59 3.47 4.69
C SER A 291 -9.71 3.92 5.62
N VAL A 292 -9.94 5.23 5.74
CA VAL A 292 -11.12 5.78 6.42
C VAL A 292 -12.03 6.36 5.35
N LEU A 293 -13.26 5.87 5.28
CA LEU A 293 -14.29 6.34 4.36
C LEU A 293 -15.42 6.95 5.20
N ALA A 294 -15.65 8.24 5.04
CA ALA A 294 -16.70 8.96 5.74
C ALA A 294 -17.94 9.08 4.87
N PHE A 295 -19.11 8.84 5.45
CA PHE A 295 -20.39 8.87 4.75
C PHE A 295 -21.37 9.73 5.52
N ASP A 296 -22.07 10.62 4.84
CA ASP A 296 -23.18 11.33 5.46
C ASP A 296 -24.44 10.47 5.44
N VAL A 297 -25.03 10.27 6.60
CA VAL A 297 -26.24 9.48 6.80
C VAL A 297 -27.35 10.43 7.26
N PRO A 298 -28.48 10.47 6.54
CA PRO A 298 -29.60 11.35 6.83
C PRO A 298 -30.18 11.14 8.24
N ARG A 299 -30.62 12.25 8.84
CA ARG A 299 -31.23 12.30 10.17
C ARG A 299 -32.73 12.03 10.16
N GLU A 300 -33.27 11.70 11.33
CA GLU A 300 -34.67 12.00 11.67
C GLU A 300 -34.87 13.53 11.67
N PRO A 301 -35.98 14.04 11.12
CA PRO A 301 -36.36 15.44 11.27
C PRO A 301 -36.61 15.81 12.73
#